data_AF-A0A923STM6-F1
#
_entry.id   AF-A0A923STM6-F1
#
_cell.length_a   1.000
_cell.length_b   1.000
_cell.length_c   1.000
_cell.angle_alpha   90.00
_cell.angle_beta   90.00
_cell.angle_gamma   90.00
#
_symmetry.space_group_name_H-M   'P 1'
#
loop_
_entity.id
_entity.type
_entity.pdbx_description
1 polymer ?
#
loop_
_entity_poly.entity_id
_entity_poly.type
_entity_poly.pdbx_seq_one_letter_code
_entity_poly.pdbx_strand_id
1 'polypeptide(L)'
;MAKKRDVFGFLYLIGMALVVVGFCCPMIKGLFGSSANGFKFINFDRFGFVTIGAILIFAGAVAGVVASFIPNLGALKILFLICSIAGGIILVVGFMTNGGIYRMGGKLLLKNATWGFYLACAGWIIALCSTVKR
;
A
#
# COMPACT_ATOMS: atom_id res chain seq x y z
N MET A 1 28.93 -20.23 -13.77
CA MET A 1 27.63 -19.86 -14.37
C MET A 1 26.91 -18.90 -13.44
N ALA A 2 26.90 -17.61 -13.76
CA ALA A 2 26.11 -16.64 -13.01
C ALA A 2 24.62 -16.93 -13.28
N LYS A 3 23.92 -17.51 -12.30
CA LYS A 3 22.47 -17.68 -12.28
C LYS A 3 21.87 -16.31 -12.60
N LYS A 4 21.27 -16.11 -13.78
CA LYS A 4 20.50 -14.90 -14.08
C LYS A 4 19.42 -14.83 -12.99
N ARG A 5 19.69 -14.07 -11.92
CA ARG A 5 18.72 -13.81 -10.87
C ARG A 5 17.50 -13.24 -11.58
N ASP A 6 16.33 -13.76 -11.27
CA ASP A 6 15.06 -13.28 -11.81
C ASP A 6 14.86 -11.83 -11.34
N VAL A 7 15.44 -10.89 -12.09
CA VAL A 7 15.49 -9.46 -11.77
C VAL A 7 14.07 -8.92 -11.62
N PHE A 8 13.14 -9.44 -12.42
CA PHE A 8 11.72 -9.11 -12.37
C PHE A 8 11.06 -9.63 -11.09
N GLY A 9 11.35 -10.86 -10.68
CA GLY A 9 10.91 -11.38 -9.38
C GLY A 9 11.40 -10.53 -8.19
N PHE A 10 12.64 -10.03 -8.26
CA PHE A 10 13.22 -9.15 -7.24
C PHE A 10 12.60 -7.74 -7.25
N LEU A 11 12.34 -7.16 -8.42
CA LEU A 11 11.65 -5.87 -8.56
C LEU A 11 10.24 -5.94 -7.96
N TYR A 12 9.49 -7.01 -8.23
CA TYR A 12 8.18 -7.23 -7.63
C TYR A 12 8.25 -7.26 -6.09
N LEU A 13 9.18 -8.05 -5.54
CA LEU A 13 9.39 -8.17 -4.09
C LEU A 13 9.71 -6.80 -3.47
N ILE A 14 10.67 -6.07 -4.05
CA ILE A 14 11.08 -4.75 -3.57
C ILE A 14 9.91 -3.76 -3.64
N GLY A 15 9.15 -3.77 -4.73
CA GLY A 15 7.98 -2.93 -4.91
C GLY A 15 6.93 -3.18 -3.82
N MET A 16 6.56 -4.44 -3.57
CA MET A 16 5.58 -4.78 -2.54
C MET A 16 6.10 -4.50 -1.11
N ALA A 17 7.39 -4.72 -0.85
CA ALA A 17 8.00 -4.37 0.43
C ALA A 17 7.99 -2.86 0.68
N LEU A 18 8.23 -2.04 -0.34
CA LEU A 18 8.11 -0.57 -0.26
C LEU A 18 6.68 -0.14 0.05
N VAL A 19 5.66 -0.85 -0.46
CA VAL A 19 4.25 -0.60 -0.11
C VAL A 19 4.00 -0.89 1.37
N VAL A 20 4.50 -2.00 1.90
CA VAL A 20 4.38 -2.33 3.33
C VAL A 20 5.05 -1.26 4.19
N VAL A 21 6.31 -0.93 3.90
CA VAL A 21 7.06 0.09 4.65
C VAL A 21 6.40 1.46 4.53
N GLY A 22 5.96 1.83 3.33
CA GLY A 22 5.27 3.08 3.05
C GLY A 22 3.95 3.19 3.82
N PHE A 23 3.18 2.11 3.86
CA PHE A 23 1.93 2.05 4.61
C PHE A 23 2.14 2.08 6.14
N CYS A 24 3.24 1.52 6.64
CA CYS A 24 3.59 1.57 8.06
C CYS A 24 4.24 2.91 8.48
N CYS A 25 4.76 3.71 7.56
CA CYS A 25 5.46 4.97 7.85
C CYS A 25 4.59 6.01 8.62
N PRO A 26 3.28 6.18 8.34
CA PRO A 26 2.37 6.95 9.19
C PRO A 26 2.25 6.44 10.63
N MET A 27 2.52 5.15 10.92
CA MET A 27 2.54 4.60 12.29
C MET A 27 3.72 5.16 13.08
N ILE A 28 4.89 5.29 12.44
CA ILE A 28 6.12 5.78 13.06
C ILE A 28 5.98 7.28 13.38
N LYS A 29 5.47 8.08 12.44
CA LYS A 29 5.26 9.52 12.67
C LYS A 29 4.27 9.83 13.81
N GLY A 30 3.28 8.97 13.99
CA GLY A 30 2.32 9.08 15.08
C GLY A 30 2.88 8.64 16.44
N LEU A 31 3.86 7.72 16.45
CA LEU A 31 4.58 7.29 17.66
C LEU A 31 5.55 8.37 18.19
N PHE A 32 6.11 9.23 17.32
CA PHE A 32 7.11 10.24 17.65
C PHE A 32 6.55 11.66 17.90
N GLY A 33 5.27 11.79 18.29
CA GLY A 33 4.76 13.04 18.89
C GLY A 33 3.97 13.98 17.98
N SER A 34 3.58 13.55 16.76
CA SER A 34 2.59 14.30 15.98
C SER A 34 1.19 13.74 16.26
N SER A 35 0.30 14.55 16.83
CA SER A 35 -1.06 14.22 17.33
C SER A 35 -2.01 13.56 16.30
N ALA A 36 -1.57 13.40 15.05
CA ALA A 36 -2.29 12.71 13.98
C ALA A 36 -1.67 11.33 13.71
N ASN A 37 -1.99 10.34 14.55
CA ASN A 37 -1.86 8.93 14.18
C ASN A 37 -2.69 8.71 12.89
N GLY A 38 -2.04 8.36 11.77
CA GLY A 38 -2.73 8.10 10.50
C GLY A 38 -3.78 6.98 10.57
N PHE A 39 -3.73 6.16 11.63
CA PHE A 39 -4.70 5.12 11.95
C PHE A 39 -5.89 5.58 12.82
N LYS A 40 -5.94 6.83 13.33
CA LYS A 40 -7.17 7.36 13.96
C LYS A 40 -8.35 7.40 12.97
N PHE A 41 -8.07 7.36 11.68
CA PHE A 41 -9.06 7.26 10.60
C PHE A 41 -9.50 5.82 10.31
N ILE A 42 -8.76 4.83 10.81
CA ILE A 42 -9.05 3.41 10.66
C ILE A 42 -9.84 3.00 11.91
N ASN A 43 -11.15 3.20 11.80
CA ASN A 43 -12.08 2.80 12.83
C ASN A 43 -12.44 1.33 12.61
N PHE A 44 -11.99 0.44 13.48
CA PHE A 44 -12.31 -0.99 13.41
C PHE A 44 -13.70 -1.30 13.98
N ASP A 45 -14.25 -0.42 14.82
CA ASP A 45 -15.60 -0.56 15.41
C ASP A 45 -16.71 -0.17 14.41
N ARG A 46 -16.40 0.75 13.50
CA ARG A 46 -17.24 1.08 12.34
C ARG A 46 -16.47 0.79 11.07
N PHE A 47 -16.65 -0.41 10.50
CA PHE A 47 -16.09 -0.83 9.20
C PHE A 47 -16.46 0.16 8.08
N GLY A 48 -15.71 1.26 7.98
CA GLY A 48 -15.86 2.28 6.96
C GLY A 48 -14.94 2.03 5.76
N PHE A 49 -15.24 2.70 4.64
CA PHE A 49 -14.45 2.61 3.41
C PHE A 49 -12.95 2.86 3.61
N VAL A 50 -12.56 3.73 4.55
CA VAL A 50 -11.15 4.00 4.88
C VAL A 50 -10.48 2.78 5.53
N THR A 51 -11.15 2.11 6.47
CA THR A 51 -10.68 0.88 7.12
C THR A 51 -10.53 -0.26 6.10
N ILE A 52 -11.51 -0.41 5.21
CA ILE A 52 -11.47 -1.43 4.14
C ILE A 52 -10.30 -1.17 3.20
N GLY A 53 -10.13 0.07 2.73
CA GLY A 53 -9.02 0.44 1.85
C GLY A 53 -7.65 0.19 2.48
N ALA A 54 -7.49 0.57 3.75
CA ALA A 54 -6.28 0.34 4.53
C ALA A 54 -5.91 -1.15 4.65
N ILE A 55 -6.89 -2.00 4.97
CA ILE A 55 -6.69 -3.45 5.06
C ILE A 55 -6.30 -4.02 3.70
N LEU A 56 -6.97 -3.62 2.62
CA LEU A 56 -6.64 -4.10 1.27
C LEU A 56 -5.22 -3.72 0.84
N ILE A 57 -4.77 -2.49 1.12
CA ILE A 57 -3.39 -2.06 0.81
C ILE A 57 -2.39 -2.96 1.53
N PHE A 58 -2.55 -3.10 2.85
CA PHE A 58 -1.58 -3.82 3.69
C PHE A 58 -1.61 -5.33 3.46
N ALA A 59 -2.79 -5.94 3.51
CA ALA A 59 -2.94 -7.38 3.29
C ALA A 59 -2.52 -7.77 1.88
N GLY A 60 -2.89 -6.97 0.86
CA GLY A 60 -2.43 -7.18 -0.52
C GLY A 60 -0.92 -7.06 -0.66
N ALA A 61 -0.30 -6.06 -0.01
CA ALA A 61 1.15 -5.87 -0.03
C ALA A 61 1.90 -7.05 0.64
N VAL A 62 1.48 -7.44 1.85
CA VAL A 62 2.06 -8.57 2.59
C VAL A 62 1.87 -9.89 1.83
N ALA A 63 0.67 -10.15 1.31
CA ALA A 63 0.40 -11.35 0.52
C ALA A 63 1.26 -11.39 -0.76
N GLY A 64 1.49 -10.26 -1.42
CA GLY A 64 2.42 -10.16 -2.55
C GLY A 64 3.87 -10.48 -2.16
N VAL A 65 4.35 -9.96 -1.02
CA VAL A 65 5.68 -10.32 -0.49
C VAL A 65 5.77 -11.82 -0.24
N VAL A 66 4.81 -12.42 0.46
CA VAL A 66 4.79 -13.86 0.75
C VAL A 66 4.74 -14.70 -0.54
N ALA A 67 3.89 -14.31 -1.50
CA ALA A 67 3.78 -14.97 -2.80
C ALA A 67 5.10 -14.89 -3.60
N SER A 68 6.02 -13.99 -3.25
CA SER A 68 7.34 -13.91 -3.88
C SER A 68 8.30 -15.02 -3.46
N PHE A 69 8.05 -15.66 -2.32
CA PHE A 69 8.85 -16.77 -1.81
C PHE A 69 8.24 -18.14 -2.14
N ILE A 70 7.00 -18.19 -2.63
CA ILE A 70 6.28 -19.43 -2.94
C ILE A 70 6.29 -19.66 -4.47
N PRO A 71 6.95 -20.72 -4.98
CA PRO A 71 7.17 -20.93 -6.41
C PRO A 71 5.89 -21.13 -7.24
N ASN A 72 4.78 -21.57 -6.61
CA ASN A 72 3.52 -21.86 -7.29
C ASN A 72 2.50 -20.71 -7.28
N LEU A 73 2.79 -19.58 -6.63
CA LEU A 73 1.88 -18.43 -6.54
C LEU A 73 2.24 -17.29 -7.52
N GLY A 74 3.09 -17.57 -8.51
CA GLY A 74 3.62 -16.55 -9.43
C GLY A 74 2.55 -15.79 -10.24
N ALA A 75 1.40 -16.40 -10.52
CA ALA A 75 0.26 -15.75 -11.18
C ALA A 75 -0.57 -14.88 -10.20
N LEU A 76 -0.64 -15.29 -8.93
CA LEU A 76 -1.38 -14.59 -7.88
C LEU A 76 -0.69 -13.29 -7.44
N LYS A 77 0.60 -13.12 -7.74
CA LYS A 77 1.35 -11.87 -7.52
C LYS A 77 0.65 -10.64 -8.14
N ILE A 78 0.14 -10.78 -9.35
CA ILE A 78 -0.60 -9.68 -10.02
C ILE A 78 -1.90 -9.40 -9.29
N LEU A 79 -2.62 -10.45 -8.85
CA LEU A 79 -3.85 -10.31 -8.08
C LEU A 79 -3.59 -9.53 -6.77
N PHE A 80 -2.55 -9.88 -6.02
CA PHE A 80 -2.20 -9.20 -4.77
C PHE A 80 -1.80 -7.73 -4.98
N LEU A 81 -1.11 -7.45 -6.08
CA LEU A 81 -0.78 -6.08 -6.48
C LEU A 81 -2.04 -5.28 -6.82
N ILE A 82 -2.95 -5.84 -7.62
CA ILE A 82 -4.23 -5.20 -7.97
C ILE A 82 -5.07 -4.97 -6.71
N CYS A 83 -5.15 -5.94 -5.79
CA CYS A 83 -5.84 -5.77 -4.52
C CYS A 83 -5.25 -4.63 -3.69
N SER A 84 -3.92 -4.51 -3.64
CA SER A 84 -3.25 -3.41 -2.92
C SER A 84 -3.55 -2.04 -3.54
N ILE A 85 -3.49 -1.93 -4.87
CA ILE A 85 -3.84 -0.70 -5.61
C ILE A 85 -5.32 -0.34 -5.43
N ALA A 86 -6.21 -1.32 -5.52
CA ALA A 86 -7.65 -1.13 -5.30
C ALA A 86 -7.94 -0.62 -3.89
N GLY A 87 -7.23 -1.15 -2.87
CA GLY A 87 -7.27 -0.60 -1.52
C GLY A 87 -6.85 0.87 -1.47
N GLY A 88 -5.81 1.24 -2.22
CA GLY A 88 -5.36 2.62 -2.41
C GLY A 88 -6.46 3.53 -2.95
N ILE A 89 -7.13 3.10 -4.01
CA ILE A 89 -8.22 3.84 -4.65
C ILE A 89 -9.40 3.98 -3.68
N ILE A 90 -9.82 2.89 -3.02
CA ILE A 90 -10.92 2.90 -2.05
C ILE A 90 -10.61 3.85 -0.89
N LEU A 91 -9.36 3.87 -0.43
CA LEU A 91 -8.92 4.77 0.64
C LEU A 91 -9.00 6.24 0.21
N VAL A 92 -8.50 6.58 -0.99
CA VAL A 92 -8.61 7.94 -1.56
C VAL A 92 -10.07 8.35 -1.76
N VAL A 93 -10.89 7.48 -2.35
CA VAL A 93 -12.32 7.72 -2.55
C VAL A 93 -13.03 7.88 -1.21
N GLY A 94 -12.73 7.02 -0.23
CA GLY A 94 -13.28 7.09 1.12
C GLY A 94 -12.95 8.40 1.85
N PHE A 95 -11.78 8.98 1.61
CA PHE A 95 -11.45 10.33 2.09
C PHE A 95 -12.21 11.45 1.34
N MET A 96 -12.55 11.23 0.06
CA MET A 96 -13.27 12.23 -0.75
C MET A 96 -14.78 12.23 -0.56
N THR A 97 -15.38 11.07 -0.21
CA THR A 97 -16.84 10.87 -0.13
C THR A 97 -17.40 11.00 1.29
N ASN A 98 -16.60 10.73 2.33
CA ASN A 98 -17.02 11.01 3.71
C ASN A 98 -16.88 12.51 4.00
N GLY A 99 -17.84 13.08 4.74
CA GLY A 99 -18.07 14.53 4.91
C GLY A 99 -16.88 15.40 5.35
N GLY A 100 -17.10 16.71 5.49
CA GLY A 100 -16.08 17.79 5.51
C GLY A 100 -14.76 17.54 6.27
N ILE A 101 -14.77 16.79 7.38
CA ILE A 101 -13.59 16.45 8.18
C ILE A 101 -12.67 15.45 7.44
N TYR A 102 -13.22 14.46 6.73
CA TYR A 102 -12.47 13.50 5.93
C TYR A 102 -11.99 14.11 4.61
N ARG A 103 -12.76 15.04 4.03
CA ARG A 103 -12.36 15.82 2.84
C ARG A 103 -11.19 16.76 3.16
N MET A 104 -11.20 17.36 4.35
CA MET A 104 -10.11 18.19 4.87
C MET A 104 -8.91 17.32 5.28
N GLY A 105 -9.16 16.16 5.89
CA GLY A 105 -8.16 15.13 6.18
C GLY A 105 -7.48 14.57 4.93
N GLY A 106 -8.23 14.29 3.85
CA GLY A 106 -7.73 13.85 2.54
C GLY A 106 -6.98 14.94 1.79
N LYS A 107 -7.44 16.20 1.86
CA LYS A 107 -6.65 17.35 1.36
C LYS A 107 -5.37 17.55 2.15
N LEU A 108 -5.37 17.35 3.48
CA LEU A 108 -4.14 17.35 4.29
C LEU A 108 -3.28 16.11 4.01
N LEU A 109 -3.85 14.94 3.76
CA LEU A 109 -3.14 13.72 3.38
C LEU A 109 -2.56 13.80 1.97
N LEU A 110 -3.08 14.64 1.08
CA LEU A 110 -2.51 14.91 -0.23
C LEU A 110 -1.52 16.08 -0.20
N LYS A 111 -1.77 17.11 0.62
CA LYS A 111 -0.92 18.30 0.76
C LYS A 111 0.27 18.08 1.71
N ASN A 112 0.10 17.24 2.73
CA ASN A 112 1.12 16.71 3.63
C ASN A 112 1.21 15.19 3.51
N ALA A 113 1.01 14.65 2.29
CA ALA A 113 1.22 13.24 2.02
C ALA A 113 2.52 12.80 2.67
N THR A 114 2.36 12.02 3.74
CA THR A 114 3.49 11.49 4.48
C THR A 114 4.31 10.70 3.48
N TRP A 115 5.63 10.82 3.52
CA TRP A 115 6.59 10.08 2.71
C TRP A 115 6.19 8.60 2.48
N GLY A 116 5.50 7.99 3.44
CA GLY A 116 4.84 6.69 3.32
C GLY A 116 3.89 6.48 2.13
N PHE A 117 3.01 7.42 1.80
CA PHE A 117 2.10 7.28 0.66
C PHE A 117 2.86 7.33 -0.67
N TYR A 118 3.84 8.23 -0.80
CA TYR A 118 4.72 8.27 -1.97
C TYR A 118 5.56 7.00 -2.11
N LEU A 119 6.04 6.43 -0.99
CA LEU A 119 6.72 5.13 -0.98
C LEU A 119 5.79 4.00 -1.44
N ALA A 120 4.52 4.01 -1.04
CA ALA A 120 3.54 3.04 -1.51
C ALA A 120 3.26 3.18 -3.02
N CYS A 121 3.07 4.41 -3.52
CA CYS A 121 2.92 4.64 -4.96
C CYS A 121 4.15 4.21 -5.76
N ALA A 122 5.36 4.55 -5.29
CA ALA A 122 6.60 4.10 -5.91
C ALA A 122 6.73 2.57 -5.92
N GLY A 123 6.35 1.93 -4.80
CA GLY A 123 6.31 0.48 -4.68
C GLY A 123 5.35 -0.18 -5.69
N TRP A 124 4.14 0.37 -5.87
CA TRP A 124 3.20 -0.12 -6.89
C TRP A 124 3.74 0.04 -8.30
N ILE A 125 4.38 1.17 -8.64
CA ILE A 125 4.96 1.40 -9.97
C ILE A 125 6.08 0.39 -10.23
N ILE A 126 6.99 0.19 -9.27
CA ILE A 126 8.09 -0.79 -9.40
C ILE A 126 7.53 -2.21 -9.56
N ALA A 127 6.52 -2.57 -8.77
CA ALA A 127 5.86 -3.87 -8.86
C ALA A 127 5.11 -4.05 -10.19
N LEU A 128 4.46 -3.00 -10.72
CA LEU A 128 3.81 -3.04 -12.04
C LEU A 128 4.83 -3.20 -13.16
N CYS A 129 5.92 -2.43 -13.16
CA CYS A 129 7.00 -2.55 -14.15
C CYS A 129 7.61 -3.96 -14.18
N SER A 130 7.60 -4.67 -13.04
CA SER A 130 8.06 -6.05 -12.99
C SER A 130 7.14 -7.05 -13.72
N THR A 131 5.88 -6.68 -13.94
CA THR A 131 4.84 -7.53 -14.55
C THR A 131 4.65 -7.31 -16.06
N VAL A 132 5.10 -6.16 -16.59
CA VAL A 132 4.90 -5.76 -18.01
C VAL A 132 5.82 -6.50 -19.00
N LYS A 133 6.90 -7.14 -18.54
CA LYS A 133 7.84 -7.88 -19.39
C LYS A 133 7.70 -9.42 -19.36
N ARG A 134 6.58 -9.93 -18.84
CA ARG A 134 6.24 -11.35 -18.94
C ARG A 134 5.55 -11.66 -20.26
#